data_AF-A0A2A2HVW2-F1
#
_entry.id   AF-A0A2A2HVW2-F1
#
_cell.length_a   1.000
_cell.length_b   1.000
_cell.length_c   1.000
_cell.angle_alpha   90.00
_cell.angle_beta   90.00
_cell.angle_gamma   90.00
#
_symmetry.space_group_name_H-M   'P 1'
#
loop_
_entity.id
_entity.type
_entity.pdbx_description
1 polymer ?
#
loop_
_entity_poly.entity_id
_entity_poly.type
_entity_poly.pdbx_seq_one_letter_code
_entity_poly.pdbx_strand_id
1 'polypeptide(L)'
;MIITSAKPLEEILALLKDEDDIFIIGCNVCAAKLKTGGEPEVLEMIRQLEKSGKHVVGWALPTAACSVRSFDSLVQKNEKIKEARCILVMGCGSGVSTISSVTEVPVFGSNDTLSLGGSSEGKLLSGQCIMCGKCTIGEFGGICPKSRCPKELLNGPCGGAVDGMCEVNRENDCVWTLIYNRLKKIKRLDLLYTIHAPQEHIVD
;
A
#
# COMPACT_ATOMS: atom_id res chain seq x y z
N MET A 1 -3.95 5.91 0.27
CA MET A 1 -2.53 5.75 -0.06
C MET A 1 -2.15 4.30 0.24
N ILE A 2 -1.47 3.59 -0.65
CA ILE A 2 -1.03 2.22 -0.34
C ILE A 2 0.29 2.29 0.43
N ILE A 3 0.36 1.58 1.55
CA ILE A 3 1.55 1.48 2.38
C ILE A 3 2.46 0.41 1.79
N THR A 4 3.68 0.80 1.45
CA THR A 4 4.72 -0.09 0.92
C THR A 4 5.96 -0.07 1.79
N SER A 5 6.69 -1.18 1.83
CA SER A 5 8.07 -1.26 2.31
C SER A 5 8.98 -1.69 1.16
N ALA A 6 10.19 -1.14 1.10
CA ALA A 6 11.19 -1.66 0.18
C ALA A 6 11.63 -3.06 0.66
N LYS A 7 11.77 -3.99 -0.28
CA LYS A 7 12.36 -5.30 -0.01
C LYS A 7 13.86 -5.15 0.26
N PRO A 8 14.48 -6.08 1.00
CA PRO A 8 15.93 -6.17 1.08
C PRO A 8 16.55 -6.28 -0.32
N LEU A 9 17.71 -5.65 -0.53
CA LEU A 9 18.39 -5.66 -1.83
C LEU A 9 18.71 -7.10 -2.28
N GLU A 10 19.06 -7.97 -1.34
CA GLU A 10 19.37 -9.38 -1.60
C GLU A 10 18.17 -10.13 -2.18
N GLU A 11 16.95 -9.82 -1.73
CA GLU A 11 15.73 -10.40 -2.29
C GLU A 11 15.49 -9.88 -3.70
N ILE A 12 15.70 -8.59 -3.95
CA ILE A 12 15.57 -7.98 -5.27
C ILE A 12 16.57 -8.59 -6.26
N LEU A 13 17.83 -8.77 -5.84
CA LEU A 13 18.86 -9.42 -6.65
C LEU A 13 18.55 -10.88 -6.94
N ALA A 14 17.94 -11.60 -5.98
CA ALA A 14 17.48 -12.97 -6.19
C ALA A 14 16.32 -13.04 -7.20
N LEU A 15 15.37 -12.08 -7.15
CA LEU A 15 14.29 -11.97 -8.13
C LEU A 15 14.83 -11.70 -9.54
N LEU A 16 15.88 -10.91 -9.65
CA LEU A 16 16.50 -10.49 -10.91
C LEU A 16 17.68 -11.39 -11.31
N LYS A 17 17.86 -12.57 -10.70
CA LYS A 17 19.07 -13.38 -10.83
C LYS A 17 19.46 -13.62 -12.29
N ASP A 18 18.52 -14.07 -13.09
CA ASP A 18 18.71 -14.43 -14.52
C ASP A 18 18.31 -13.30 -15.48
N GLU A 19 17.99 -12.11 -14.94
CA GLU A 19 17.55 -10.93 -15.68
C GLU A 19 18.67 -9.89 -15.78
N ASP A 20 18.67 -9.13 -16.87
CA ASP A 20 19.57 -8.00 -17.13
C ASP A 20 18.86 -6.96 -18.01
N ASP A 21 19.53 -5.89 -18.41
CA ASP A 21 18.96 -4.81 -19.23
C ASP A 21 17.64 -4.29 -18.62
N ILE A 22 17.74 -3.87 -17.37
CA ILE A 22 16.62 -3.62 -16.48
C ILE A 22 16.11 -2.19 -16.66
N PHE A 23 14.81 -2.01 -16.81
CA PHE A 23 14.20 -0.69 -16.76
C PHE A 23 13.46 -0.48 -15.44
N ILE A 24 13.74 0.62 -14.73
CA ILE A 24 13.14 0.88 -13.42
C ILE A 24 11.95 1.84 -13.55
N ILE A 25 10.80 1.44 -13.00
CA ILE A 25 9.62 2.31 -12.91
C ILE A 25 9.37 2.66 -11.44
N GLY A 26 9.52 3.94 -11.11
CA GLY A 26 9.12 4.47 -9.80
C GLY A 26 7.62 4.77 -9.69
N CYS A 27 7.18 5.22 -8.52
CA CYS A 27 5.81 5.65 -8.27
C CYS A 27 5.75 6.96 -7.47
N ASN A 28 5.39 8.06 -8.14
CA ASN A 28 5.46 9.43 -7.59
C ASN A 28 4.32 9.84 -6.63
N VAL A 29 3.56 8.87 -6.12
CA VAL A 29 2.43 9.12 -5.19
C VAL A 29 2.66 8.45 -3.84
N CYS A 30 2.29 7.18 -3.71
CA CYS A 30 2.32 6.47 -2.43
C CYS A 30 3.76 6.07 -2.07
N ALA A 31 4.47 5.41 -2.98
CA ALA A 31 5.84 4.94 -2.72
C ALA A 31 6.81 6.09 -2.48
N ALA A 32 6.73 7.17 -3.27
CA ALA A 32 7.50 8.39 -3.04
C ALA A 32 7.22 9.03 -1.67
N LYS A 33 5.95 9.11 -1.26
CA LYS A 33 5.59 9.63 0.08
C LYS A 33 6.19 8.81 1.21
N LEU A 34 6.35 7.51 0.98
CA LEU A 34 6.93 6.54 1.93
C LEU A 34 8.44 6.38 1.79
N LYS A 35 9.07 7.07 0.84
CA LYS A 35 10.50 6.93 0.52
C LYS A 35 10.87 5.48 0.17
N THR A 36 10.07 4.86 -0.70
CA THR A 36 10.28 3.48 -1.16
C THR A 36 10.20 3.36 -2.69
N GLY A 37 10.15 4.46 -3.43
CA GLY A 37 10.00 4.40 -4.89
C GLY A 37 9.78 5.73 -5.58
N GLY A 38 10.06 6.85 -4.90
CA GLY A 38 10.20 8.15 -5.55
C GLY A 38 11.54 8.27 -6.27
N GLU A 39 11.77 9.41 -6.90
CA GLU A 39 13.00 9.66 -7.66
C GLU A 39 14.29 9.38 -6.88
N PRO A 40 14.46 9.85 -5.62
CA PRO A 40 15.69 9.56 -4.87
C PRO A 40 15.93 8.06 -4.66
N GLU A 41 14.85 7.30 -4.41
CA GLU A 41 14.95 5.86 -4.21
C GLU A 41 15.20 5.11 -5.52
N VAL A 42 14.62 5.56 -6.64
CA VAL A 42 14.91 5.01 -7.97
C VAL A 42 16.39 5.18 -8.28
N LEU A 43 16.93 6.39 -8.13
CA LEU A 43 18.34 6.65 -8.40
C LEU A 43 19.29 5.84 -7.51
N GLU A 44 18.92 5.61 -6.25
CA GLU A 44 19.69 4.73 -5.36
C GLU A 44 19.62 3.27 -5.80
N MET A 45 18.44 2.78 -6.19
CA MET A 45 18.29 1.41 -6.71
C MET A 45 19.13 1.18 -7.97
N ILE A 46 19.19 2.16 -8.88
CA ILE A 46 20.06 2.10 -10.07
C ILE A 46 21.51 1.83 -9.65
N ARG A 47 22.05 2.66 -8.75
CA ARG A 47 23.43 2.50 -8.26
C ARG A 47 23.67 1.13 -7.62
N GLN A 48 22.71 0.65 -6.83
CA GLN A 48 22.83 -0.64 -6.13
C GLN A 48 22.81 -1.83 -7.10
N LEU A 49 21.95 -1.79 -8.12
CA LEU A 49 21.90 -2.82 -9.17
C LEU A 49 23.18 -2.79 -10.03
N GLU A 50 23.62 -1.61 -10.47
CA GLU A 50 24.85 -1.46 -11.25
C GLU A 50 26.09 -1.93 -10.48
N LYS A 51 26.20 -1.57 -9.20
CA LYS A 51 27.27 -2.06 -8.31
C LYS A 51 27.25 -3.58 -8.14
N SER A 52 26.08 -4.20 -8.28
CA SER A 52 25.88 -5.65 -8.20
C SER A 52 26.07 -6.35 -9.55
N GLY A 53 26.52 -5.63 -10.59
CA GLY A 53 26.81 -6.18 -11.91
C GLY A 53 25.60 -6.32 -12.83
N LYS A 54 24.46 -5.69 -12.51
CA LYS A 54 23.29 -5.61 -13.37
C LYS A 54 23.34 -4.35 -14.24
N HIS A 55 22.90 -4.44 -15.48
CA HIS A 55 22.77 -3.30 -16.37
C HIS A 55 21.37 -2.70 -16.25
N VAL A 56 21.29 -1.39 -16.00
CA VAL A 56 20.04 -0.63 -15.99
C VAL A 56 19.96 0.23 -17.24
N VAL A 57 19.07 -0.12 -18.18
CA VAL A 57 18.94 0.60 -19.46
C VAL A 57 18.33 1.99 -19.28
N GLY A 58 17.49 2.16 -18.27
CA GLY A 58 16.85 3.45 -18.00
C GLY A 58 15.84 3.38 -16.88
N TRP A 59 15.17 4.49 -16.66
CA TRP A 59 14.12 4.60 -15.66
C TRP A 59 13.07 5.63 -16.06
N ALA A 60 11.88 5.50 -15.49
CA ALA A 60 10.84 6.51 -15.59
C ALA A 60 10.08 6.65 -14.27
N LEU A 61 9.53 7.85 -14.08
CA LEU A 61 8.68 8.16 -12.94
C LEU A 61 7.30 8.63 -13.45
N PRO A 62 6.33 7.72 -13.64
CA PRO A 62 4.93 8.11 -13.81
C PRO A 62 4.37 8.72 -12.53
N THR A 63 3.29 9.49 -12.66
CA THR A 63 2.58 10.05 -11.50
C THR A 63 2.18 8.93 -10.54
N ALA A 64 1.59 7.86 -11.07
CA ALA A 64 1.35 6.64 -10.32
C ALA A 64 1.56 5.43 -11.25
N ALA A 65 2.31 4.43 -10.80
CA ALA A 65 2.54 3.20 -11.57
C ALA A 65 1.22 2.43 -11.84
N CYS A 66 0.26 2.51 -10.92
CA CYS A 66 -1.08 1.92 -11.06
C CYS A 66 -2.06 2.74 -11.90
N SER A 67 -1.62 3.84 -12.51
CA SER A 67 -2.46 4.72 -13.34
C SER A 67 -1.76 5.10 -14.64
N VAL A 68 -1.02 4.15 -15.20
CA VAL A 68 -0.38 4.28 -16.53
C VAL A 68 -1.42 3.98 -17.61
N ARG A 69 -1.42 4.79 -18.67
CA ARG A 69 -2.41 4.70 -19.76
C ARG A 69 -2.08 3.61 -20.77
N SER A 70 -0.80 3.45 -21.12
CA SER A 70 -0.32 2.57 -22.19
C SER A 70 1.20 2.44 -22.13
N PHE A 71 1.77 1.47 -22.86
CA PHE A 71 3.20 1.38 -23.08
C PHE A 71 3.79 2.66 -23.68
N ASP A 72 3.13 3.22 -24.70
CA ASP A 72 3.58 4.44 -25.38
C ASP A 72 3.71 5.63 -24.42
N SER A 73 2.84 5.71 -23.42
CA SER A 73 2.95 6.76 -22.39
C SER A 73 4.19 6.61 -21.50
N LEU A 74 4.73 5.40 -21.35
CA LEU A 74 6.01 5.15 -20.68
C LEU A 74 7.19 5.43 -21.61
N VAL A 75 7.09 5.01 -22.88
CA VAL A 75 8.09 5.33 -23.92
C VAL A 75 8.30 6.84 -24.04
N GLN A 76 7.22 7.63 -24.02
CA GLN A 76 7.31 9.09 -24.05
C GLN A 76 8.05 9.70 -22.85
N LYS A 77 8.09 8.99 -21.71
CA LYS A 77 8.86 9.42 -20.54
C LYS A 77 10.33 9.08 -20.67
N ASN A 78 10.64 7.90 -21.22
CA ASN A 78 12.00 7.49 -21.52
C ASN A 78 11.98 6.40 -22.58
N GLU A 79 12.49 6.70 -23.76
CA GLU A 79 12.45 5.80 -24.92
C GLU A 79 13.27 4.53 -24.73
N LYS A 80 14.27 4.56 -23.83
CA LYS A 80 15.12 3.41 -23.51
C LYS A 80 14.37 2.24 -22.89
N ILE A 81 13.12 2.42 -22.47
CA ILE A 81 12.27 1.29 -22.07
C ILE A 81 12.11 0.24 -23.17
N LYS A 82 12.29 0.62 -24.45
CA LYS A 82 12.29 -0.30 -25.59
C LYS A 82 13.50 -1.24 -25.63
N GLU A 83 14.58 -0.88 -24.95
CA GLU A 83 15.81 -1.69 -24.82
C GLU A 83 15.72 -2.65 -23.63
N ALA A 84 14.68 -2.51 -22.79
CA ALA A 84 14.53 -3.28 -21.57
C ALA A 84 14.19 -4.74 -21.86
N ARG A 85 14.87 -5.67 -21.17
CA ARG A 85 14.49 -7.09 -21.16
C ARG A 85 13.59 -7.45 -19.99
N CYS A 86 13.59 -6.65 -18.93
CA CYS A 86 12.64 -6.74 -17.84
C CYS A 86 12.40 -5.36 -17.19
N ILE A 87 11.33 -5.25 -16.40
CA ILE A 87 10.99 -4.03 -15.68
C ILE A 87 10.96 -4.29 -14.17
N LEU A 88 11.65 -3.45 -13.40
CA LEU A 88 11.55 -3.42 -11.93
C LEU A 88 10.66 -2.24 -11.50
N VAL A 89 9.52 -2.55 -10.89
CA VAL A 89 8.56 -1.54 -10.41
C VAL A 89 8.77 -1.30 -8.92
N MET A 90 9.12 -0.05 -8.57
CA MET A 90 9.25 0.44 -7.21
C MET A 90 7.93 1.04 -6.73
N GLY A 91 6.98 0.16 -6.44
CA GLY A 91 5.63 0.53 -6.00
C GLY A 91 4.83 -0.65 -5.48
N CYS A 92 3.55 -0.42 -5.20
CA CYS A 92 2.66 -1.48 -4.72
C CYS A 92 2.34 -2.52 -5.81
N GLY A 93 1.77 -3.66 -5.40
CA GLY A 93 1.40 -4.76 -6.30
C GLY A 93 0.43 -4.35 -7.41
N SER A 94 -0.52 -3.44 -7.13
CA SER A 94 -1.38 -2.88 -8.19
C SER A 94 -0.57 -2.15 -9.26
N GLY A 95 0.50 -1.45 -8.88
CA GLY A 95 1.41 -0.83 -9.84
C GLY A 95 2.14 -1.86 -10.69
N VAL A 96 2.66 -2.92 -10.07
CA VAL A 96 3.30 -4.05 -10.78
C VAL A 96 2.33 -4.65 -11.81
N SER A 97 1.10 -4.97 -11.40
CA SER A 97 0.09 -5.56 -12.29
C SER A 97 -0.32 -4.62 -13.43
N THR A 98 -0.48 -3.31 -13.17
CA THR A 98 -0.79 -2.35 -14.24
C THR A 98 0.33 -2.26 -15.26
N ILE A 99 1.59 -2.17 -14.82
CA ILE A 99 2.73 -2.15 -15.74
C ILE A 99 2.81 -3.45 -16.55
N SER A 100 2.63 -4.61 -15.90
CA SER A 100 2.60 -5.91 -16.57
C SER A 100 1.49 -6.01 -17.63
N SER A 101 0.36 -5.32 -17.45
CA SER A 101 -0.74 -5.35 -18.43
C SER A 101 -0.49 -4.52 -19.70
N VAL A 102 0.57 -3.71 -19.72
CA VAL A 102 0.89 -2.81 -20.85
C VAL A 102 2.28 -3.09 -21.43
N THR A 103 2.92 -4.20 -21.10
CA THR A 103 4.24 -4.55 -21.63
C THR A 103 4.34 -6.06 -21.83
N GLU A 104 5.24 -6.48 -22.72
CA GLU A 104 5.43 -7.89 -23.06
C GLU A 104 6.65 -8.51 -22.34
N VAL A 105 7.45 -7.70 -21.63
CA VAL A 105 8.61 -8.17 -20.87
C VAL A 105 8.24 -8.51 -19.43
N PRO A 106 8.99 -9.39 -18.75
CA PRO A 106 8.78 -9.70 -17.34
C PRO A 106 8.80 -8.44 -16.45
N VAL A 107 7.88 -8.39 -15.47
CA VAL A 107 7.74 -7.28 -14.53
C VAL A 107 7.85 -7.79 -13.10
N PHE A 108 8.77 -7.18 -12.34
CA PHE A 108 9.04 -7.53 -10.95
C PHE A 108 8.70 -6.36 -10.02
N GLY A 109 8.33 -6.66 -8.78
CA GLY A 109 8.11 -5.65 -7.73
C GLY A 109 9.27 -5.60 -6.75
N SER A 110 9.81 -4.40 -6.48
CA SER A 110 10.85 -4.21 -5.45
C SER A 110 10.30 -3.92 -4.05
N ASN A 111 8.97 -3.83 -3.91
CA ASN A 111 8.34 -3.44 -2.66
C ASN A 111 7.25 -4.43 -2.25
N ASP A 112 7.08 -4.58 -0.94
CA ASP A 112 5.94 -5.26 -0.35
C ASP A 112 4.76 -4.31 -0.23
N THR A 113 3.55 -4.82 -0.52
CA THR A 113 2.29 -4.10 -0.28
C THR A 113 1.74 -4.49 1.08
N LEU A 114 1.77 -3.56 2.02
CA LEU A 114 1.47 -3.86 3.43
C LEU A 114 0.00 -3.61 3.78
N SER A 115 -0.55 -2.46 3.40
CA SER A 115 -1.96 -2.13 3.72
C SER A 115 -2.45 -0.91 2.94
N LEU A 116 -3.76 -0.66 2.99
CA LEU A 116 -4.31 0.65 2.65
C LEU A 116 -4.23 1.57 3.87
N GLY A 117 -3.71 2.78 3.68
CA GLY A 117 -3.48 3.73 4.76
C GLY A 117 -3.43 5.19 4.30
N GLY A 118 -2.85 6.00 5.18
CA GLY A 118 -2.70 7.44 5.02
C GLY A 118 -1.49 7.99 5.75
N SER A 119 -1.29 9.29 5.67
CA SER A 119 -0.29 10.00 6.45
C SER A 119 -0.88 11.32 6.92
N SER A 120 -0.62 11.68 8.16
CA SER A 120 -1.06 12.95 8.75
C SER A 120 0.00 13.45 9.72
N GLU A 121 0.36 14.73 9.63
CA GLU A 121 1.36 15.36 10.53
C GLU A 121 2.67 14.56 10.62
N GLY A 122 3.12 13.99 9.49
CA GLY A 122 4.34 13.18 9.43
C GLY A 122 4.20 11.75 9.99
N LYS A 123 3.07 11.40 10.60
CA LYS A 123 2.80 10.04 11.09
C LYS A 123 2.21 9.18 9.97
N LEU A 124 2.63 7.93 9.94
CA LEU A 124 2.05 6.91 9.07
C LEU A 124 0.80 6.32 9.74
N LEU A 125 -0.28 6.19 8.97
CA LEU A 125 -1.52 5.59 9.41
C LEU A 125 -1.74 4.31 8.60
N SER A 126 -1.24 3.19 9.11
CA SER A 126 -1.35 1.87 8.46
C SER A 126 -2.68 1.19 8.80
N GLY A 127 -3.12 0.25 7.96
CA GLY A 127 -4.28 -0.61 8.26
C GLY A 127 -5.61 0.14 8.40
N GLN A 128 -5.79 1.25 7.67
CA GLN A 128 -7.02 2.06 7.77
C GLN A 128 -8.21 1.45 7.02
N CYS A 129 -7.96 0.50 6.11
CA CYS A 129 -9.01 -0.15 5.34
C CYS A 129 -8.55 -1.53 4.88
N ILE A 130 -9.48 -2.50 4.93
CA ILE A 130 -9.30 -3.89 4.45
C ILE A 130 -10.01 -4.13 3.11
N MET A 131 -10.48 -3.07 2.45
CA MET A 131 -11.12 -3.11 1.13
C MET A 131 -12.32 -4.06 1.01
N CYS A 132 -13.13 -4.20 2.07
CA CYS A 132 -14.24 -5.15 2.13
C CYS A 132 -15.47 -4.85 1.23
N GLY A 133 -15.41 -3.85 0.33
CA GLY A 133 -16.48 -3.51 -0.62
C GLY A 133 -17.77 -2.89 -0.02
N LYS A 134 -18.00 -2.96 1.29
CA LYS A 134 -19.20 -2.46 1.98
C LYS A 134 -18.84 -1.46 3.08
N CYS A 135 -18.61 -0.20 2.70
CA CYS A 135 -18.12 0.83 3.63
C CYS A 135 -19.20 1.31 4.59
N THR A 136 -18.97 1.16 5.90
CA THR A 136 -19.84 1.63 7.00
C THR A 136 -19.15 2.69 7.88
N ILE A 137 -17.99 3.22 7.46
CA ILE A 137 -17.11 4.04 8.31
C ILE A 137 -17.77 5.33 8.84
N GLY A 138 -18.77 5.84 8.14
CA GLY A 138 -19.56 7.01 8.55
C GLY A 138 -20.33 6.79 9.85
N GLU A 139 -20.73 5.55 10.13
CA GLU A 139 -21.46 5.15 11.33
C GLU A 139 -20.55 5.09 12.57
N PHE A 140 -19.23 5.04 12.36
CA PHE A 140 -18.21 4.91 13.40
C PHE A 140 -17.33 6.16 13.55
N GLY A 141 -17.84 7.33 13.16
CA GLY A 141 -17.15 8.61 13.33
C GLY A 141 -15.86 8.76 12.50
N GLY A 142 -15.74 8.00 11.40
CA GLY A 142 -14.58 7.99 10.52
C GLY A 142 -13.48 6.99 10.92
N ILE A 143 -13.76 6.08 11.86
CA ILE A 143 -12.81 5.05 12.31
C ILE A 143 -13.36 3.69 11.91
N CYS A 144 -12.65 2.95 11.06
CA CYS A 144 -13.11 1.64 10.59
C CYS A 144 -12.90 0.57 11.68
N PRO A 145 -13.98 -0.02 12.26
CA PRO A 145 -13.84 -1.09 13.23
C PRO A 145 -13.33 -2.39 12.58
N LYS A 146 -13.70 -2.67 11.32
CA LYS A 146 -13.22 -3.87 10.62
C LYS A 146 -11.71 -3.89 10.42
N SER A 147 -11.13 -2.76 10.03
CA SER A 147 -9.69 -2.72 9.76
C SER A 147 -8.83 -2.60 11.01
N ARG A 148 -9.39 -2.11 12.12
CA ARG A 148 -8.64 -1.80 13.35
C ARG A 148 -9.01 -2.67 14.55
N CYS A 149 -10.01 -3.55 14.41
CA CYS A 149 -10.32 -4.58 15.39
C CYS A 149 -9.84 -5.94 14.84
N PRO A 150 -8.98 -6.68 15.56
CA PRO A 150 -8.60 -8.05 15.16
C PRO A 150 -9.79 -9.02 15.06
N LYS A 151 -10.94 -8.66 15.66
CA LYS A 151 -12.18 -9.44 15.64
C LYS A 151 -13.23 -8.89 14.67
N GLU A 152 -12.90 -7.83 13.93
CA GLU A 152 -13.75 -7.17 12.93
C GLU A 152 -15.18 -6.81 13.41
N LEU A 153 -15.36 -6.59 14.72
CA LEU A 153 -16.68 -6.42 15.34
C LEU A 153 -17.36 -5.12 14.89
N LEU A 154 -18.62 -5.22 14.44
CA LEU A 154 -19.45 -4.09 14.03
C LEU A 154 -20.46 -3.62 15.10
N ASN A 155 -20.80 -4.49 16.06
CA ASN A 155 -21.87 -4.25 17.04
C ASN A 155 -21.33 -4.07 18.47
N GLY A 156 -20.32 -3.22 18.64
CA GLY A 156 -19.75 -2.87 19.95
C GLY A 156 -18.47 -3.63 20.34
N PRO A 157 -17.88 -3.26 21.50
CA PRO A 157 -16.67 -3.88 22.02
C PRO A 157 -16.91 -5.35 22.42
N CYS A 158 -15.84 -6.14 22.37
CA CYS A 158 -15.83 -7.54 22.82
C CYS A 158 -15.95 -7.74 24.35
N GLY A 159 -15.89 -6.67 25.13
CA GLY A 159 -15.83 -6.72 26.60
C GLY A 159 -14.45 -7.04 27.19
N GLY A 160 -13.47 -7.47 26.39
CA GLY A 160 -12.12 -7.81 26.87
C GLY A 160 -11.12 -6.65 26.93
N ALA A 161 -11.52 -5.43 26.54
CA ALA A 161 -10.63 -4.27 26.58
C ALA A 161 -10.31 -3.87 28.03
N VAL A 162 -9.03 -3.68 28.33
CA VAL A 162 -8.53 -3.27 29.66
C VAL A 162 -7.84 -1.92 29.52
N ASP A 163 -8.22 -0.94 30.35
CA ASP A 163 -7.68 0.42 30.33
C ASP A 163 -7.68 1.09 28.94
N GLY A 164 -8.68 0.76 28.12
CA GLY A 164 -8.81 1.27 26.77
C GLY A 164 -7.97 0.54 25.71
N MET A 165 -7.18 -0.47 26.09
CA MET A 165 -6.32 -1.27 25.20
C MET A 165 -7.03 -2.50 24.65
N CYS A 166 -6.59 -2.99 23.48
CA CYS A 166 -7.12 -4.20 22.86
C CYS A 166 -6.71 -5.47 23.62
N GLU A 167 -7.63 -6.43 23.76
CA GLU A 167 -7.35 -7.70 24.45
C GLU A 167 -6.38 -8.60 23.68
N VAL A 168 -6.44 -8.56 22.35
CA VAL A 168 -5.67 -9.43 21.45
C VAL A 168 -4.25 -8.89 21.28
N ASN A 169 -4.11 -7.58 21.19
CA ASN A 169 -2.81 -6.92 21.11
C ASN A 169 -2.79 -5.71 22.06
N ARG A 170 -2.12 -5.87 23.20
CA ARG A 170 -2.03 -4.86 24.26
C ARG A 170 -1.21 -3.63 23.91
N GLU A 171 -0.51 -3.62 22.77
CA GLU A 171 0.18 -2.44 22.25
C GLU A 171 -0.76 -1.49 21.50
N ASN A 172 -1.96 -1.95 21.16
CA ASN A 172 -2.94 -1.18 20.39
C ASN A 172 -4.09 -0.68 21.26
N ASP A 173 -4.51 0.56 21.01
CA ASP A 173 -5.79 1.08 21.52
C ASP A 173 -6.96 0.20 21.03
N CYS A 174 -7.92 -0.05 21.91
CA CYS A 174 -9.19 -0.63 21.51
C CYS A 174 -9.93 0.34 20.58
N VAL A 175 -10.18 -0.09 19.34
CA VAL A 175 -10.88 0.75 18.35
C VAL A 175 -12.23 1.24 18.84
N TRP A 176 -12.95 0.47 19.66
CA TRP A 176 -14.25 0.87 20.19
C TRP A 176 -14.15 2.00 21.22
N THR A 177 -13.07 2.04 22.01
CA THR A 177 -12.75 3.20 22.86
C THR A 177 -12.52 4.44 22.01
N LEU A 178 -11.77 4.30 20.90
CA LEU A 178 -11.51 5.40 19.97
C LEU A 178 -12.79 5.89 19.28
N ILE A 179 -13.64 4.97 18.82
CA ILE A 179 -14.94 5.26 18.19
C ILE A 179 -15.84 6.01 19.17
N TYR A 180 -16.00 5.51 20.39
CA TYR A 180 -16.82 6.18 21.41
C TYR A 180 -16.34 7.60 21.69
N ASN A 181 -15.03 7.78 21.93
CA ASN A 181 -14.44 9.10 22.18
C ASN A 181 -14.63 10.06 20.99
N ARG A 182 -14.48 9.54 19.76
CA ARG A 182 -14.69 10.31 18.54
C ARG A 182 -16.15 10.73 18.37
N LEU A 183 -17.10 9.81 18.52
CA LEU A 183 -18.54 10.06 18.43
C LEU A 183 -19.02 11.02 19.51
N LYS A 184 -18.53 10.88 20.75
CA LYS A 184 -18.80 11.83 21.83
C LYS A 184 -18.33 13.24 21.47
N LYS A 185 -17.11 13.38 20.93
CA LYS A 185 -16.54 14.67 20.52
C LYS A 185 -17.37 15.36 19.42
N ILE A 186 -17.92 14.60 18.49
CA ILE A 186 -18.75 15.15 17.39
C ILE A 186 -20.26 15.15 17.70
N LYS A 187 -20.66 14.84 18.95
CA LYS A 187 -22.05 14.78 19.40
C LYS A 187 -22.93 13.82 18.57
N ARG A 188 -22.39 12.64 18.23
CA ARG A 188 -23.07 11.58 17.45
C ARG A 188 -23.10 10.21 18.15
N LEU A 189 -23.31 10.20 19.46
CA LEU A 189 -23.41 8.94 20.22
C LEU A 189 -24.65 8.12 19.85
N ASP A 190 -25.66 8.73 19.23
CA ASP A 190 -26.84 8.07 18.66
C ASP A 190 -26.47 6.90 17.73
N LEU A 191 -25.37 7.03 16.98
CA LEU A 191 -24.93 6.02 16.03
C LEU A 191 -24.58 4.67 16.67
N LEU A 192 -24.16 4.66 17.95
CA LEU A 192 -23.82 3.42 18.68
C LEU A 192 -25.02 2.51 18.92
N TYR A 193 -26.25 3.02 18.76
CA TYR A 193 -27.48 2.23 18.89
C TYR A 193 -27.91 1.59 17.57
N THR A 194 -27.18 1.83 16.47
CA THR A 194 -27.43 1.19 15.18
C THR A 194 -26.94 -0.25 15.22
N ILE A 195 -27.82 -1.20 14.88
CA ILE A 195 -27.47 -2.61 14.79
C ILE A 195 -27.14 -2.95 13.34
N HIS A 196 -25.96 -3.52 13.13
CA HIS A 196 -25.53 -3.98 11.82
C HIS A 196 -25.86 -5.46 11.65
N ALA A 197 -26.41 -5.81 10.48
CA ALA A 197 -26.60 -7.20 10.10
C ALA A 197 -25.27 -7.97 10.09
N PRO A 198 -25.28 -9.29 10.35
CA PRO A 198 -24.12 -10.13 10.15
C PRO A 198 -23.56 -9.93 8.73
N GLN A 199 -22.25 -9.80 8.61
CA GLN A 199 -21.62 -9.67 7.31
C GLN A 199 -21.14 -11.03 6.82
N GLU A 200 -21.50 -11.36 5.60
CA GLU A 200 -20.88 -12.45 4.86
C GLU A 200 -19.44 -12.06 4.53
N HIS A 201 -18.50 -12.96 4.80
CA HIS A 201 -17.16 -12.83 4.26
C HIS A 201 -17.26 -13.05 2.75
N ILE A 202 -16.72 -12.13 1.95
CA ILE A 202 -16.65 -12.28 0.50
C ILE A 202 -15.72 -13.47 0.25
N VAL A 203 -16.31 -14.62 -0.07
CA VAL A 203 -15.63 -15.80 -0.59
C VAL A 203 -15.89 -15.79 -2.09
N ASP A 204 -15.22 -14.89 -2.80
CA ASP A 204 -15.15 -14.92 -4.26
C ASP A 204 -13.80 -15.53 -4.66
#